data_AF-A0A946BRP2-F1
#
_entry.id   AF-A0A946BRP2-F1
#
_cell.length_a   1.000
_cell.length_b   1.000
_cell.length_c   1.000
_cell.angle_alpha   90.00
_cell.angle_beta   90.00
_cell.angle_gamma   90.00
#
_symmetry.space_group_name_H-M   'P 1'
#
loop_
_entity.id
_entity.type
_entity.pdbx_description
1 polymer ?
#
loop_
_entity_poly.entity_id
_entity_poly.type
_entity_poly.pdbx_seq_one_letter_code
_entity_poly.pdbx_strand_id
1 'polypeptide(L)'
;MKSILEQPGFLAPSGTVGADVSYLLAVVFTGLFLVSWAMAKKAQGTRHHNLILVSMVSMIVYFCAYYYARQLGVLSFEGREGFGGPDDVYENIFVPVLTTHLILVTLGMVFAFYMIAQGFRASEKNGADYRLKPGKQNMDPRRFKIIMLTILGCWALNQALLLAVRQNPFGASVAYGMIFATVALVVSLEKVIEKILPEGARRHRILGRITMVIYALVLITSTATYIMLYFIYPVKHLA
;
A
#
# COMPACT_ATOMS: atom_id res chain seq x y z
N MET A 1 0.47 23.17 2.85
CA MET A 1 0.90 21.90 2.22
C MET A 1 0.18 21.65 0.91
N LYS A 2 -1.16 21.66 0.87
CA LYS A 2 -1.95 21.54 -0.36
C LYS A 2 -1.51 22.52 -1.47
N SER A 3 -1.35 23.80 -1.13
CA SER A 3 -0.88 24.85 -2.05
C SER A 3 0.52 24.61 -2.65
N ILE A 4 1.40 23.86 -1.98
CA ILE A 4 2.73 23.53 -2.51
C ILE A 4 2.62 22.34 -3.47
N LEU A 5 1.80 21.35 -3.15
CA LEU A 5 1.62 20.14 -3.96
C LEU A 5 0.92 20.41 -5.31
N GLU A 6 0.21 21.54 -5.42
CA GLU A 6 -0.48 22.00 -6.63
C GLU A 6 0.39 22.92 -7.51
N GLN A 7 1.57 23.35 -7.04
CA GLN A 7 2.49 24.15 -7.85
C GLN A 7 2.98 23.37 -9.08
N PRO A 8 3.41 24.06 -10.16
CA PRO A 8 4.00 23.44 -11.31
C PRO A 8 5.12 22.47 -10.92
N GLY A 9 5.09 21.28 -11.52
CA GLY A 9 6.08 20.24 -11.32
C GLY A 9 7.45 20.63 -11.86
N PHE A 10 8.42 19.76 -11.61
CA PHE A 10 9.82 19.92 -12.01
C PHE A 10 10.29 18.79 -12.94
N LEU A 11 9.49 17.74 -13.13
CA LEU A 11 9.78 16.63 -14.05
C LEU A 11 8.99 16.71 -15.33
N ALA A 12 7.66 16.81 -15.22
CA ALA A 12 6.76 16.79 -16.36
C ALA A 12 6.26 18.20 -16.70
N PRO A 13 6.15 18.57 -17.98
CA PRO A 13 5.71 19.90 -18.40
C PRO A 13 4.36 20.35 -17.83
N SER A 14 3.47 19.39 -17.58
CA SER A 14 2.12 19.63 -17.05
C SER A 14 1.89 18.93 -15.70
N GLY A 15 2.97 18.46 -15.06
CA GLY A 15 2.91 17.85 -13.74
C GLY A 15 2.72 18.89 -12.63
N THR A 16 2.39 18.41 -11.43
CA THR A 16 2.47 19.22 -10.20
C THR A 16 3.58 18.69 -9.31
N VAL A 17 4.10 19.52 -8.39
CA VAL A 17 5.09 19.08 -7.39
C VAL A 17 4.60 17.83 -6.66
N GLY A 18 3.32 17.77 -6.30
CA GLY A 18 2.74 16.61 -5.63
C GLY A 18 2.66 15.35 -6.48
N ALA A 19 2.49 15.47 -7.80
CA ALA A 19 2.53 14.33 -8.71
C ALA A 19 3.96 13.82 -8.90
N ASP A 20 4.90 14.73 -9.12
CA ASP A 20 6.31 14.43 -9.38
C ASP A 20 6.98 13.78 -8.15
N VAL A 21 6.76 14.36 -6.97
CA VAL A 21 7.26 13.79 -5.71
C VAL A 21 6.67 12.40 -5.47
N SER A 22 5.38 12.21 -5.76
CA SER A 22 4.73 10.89 -5.57
C SER A 22 5.30 9.83 -6.50
N TYR A 23 5.46 10.18 -7.79
CA TYR A 23 6.08 9.29 -8.77
C TYR A 23 7.53 8.95 -8.40
N LEU A 24 8.34 9.95 -8.04
CA LEU A 24 9.73 9.70 -7.62
C LEU A 24 9.80 8.82 -6.38
N LEU A 25 8.92 9.03 -5.40
CA LEU A 25 8.89 8.18 -4.22
C LEU A 25 8.46 6.75 -4.56
N ALA A 26 7.54 6.55 -5.50
CA ALA A 26 7.21 5.21 -6.01
C ALA A 26 8.44 4.53 -6.64
N VAL A 27 9.24 5.27 -7.42
CA VAL A 27 10.52 4.79 -7.99
C VAL A 27 11.50 4.43 -6.87
N VAL A 28 11.72 5.33 -5.90
CA VAL A 28 12.66 5.14 -4.79
C VAL A 28 12.25 3.94 -3.93
N PHE A 29 11.00 3.87 -3.46
CA PHE A 29 10.55 2.76 -2.63
C PHE A 29 10.62 1.42 -3.35
N THR A 30 10.19 1.37 -4.62
CA THR A 30 10.30 0.13 -5.42
C THR A 30 11.77 -0.26 -5.61
N GLY A 31 12.66 0.71 -5.85
CA GLY A 31 14.10 0.48 -5.93
C GLY A 31 14.67 -0.12 -4.63
N LEU A 32 14.31 0.46 -3.47
CA LEU A 32 14.71 -0.06 -2.16
C LEU A 32 14.17 -1.48 -1.92
N PHE A 33 12.93 -1.76 -2.33
CA PHE A 33 12.35 -3.10 -2.25
C PHE A 33 13.09 -4.11 -3.14
N LEU A 34 13.46 -3.74 -4.37
CA LEU A 34 14.24 -4.58 -5.27
C LEU A 34 15.64 -4.87 -4.73
N VAL A 35 16.31 -3.86 -4.18
CA VAL A 35 17.62 -4.02 -3.51
C VAL A 35 17.49 -4.95 -2.31
N SER A 36 16.47 -4.75 -1.48
CA SER A 36 16.21 -5.59 -0.32
C SER A 36 15.88 -7.03 -0.74
N TRP A 37 15.15 -7.23 -1.83
CA TRP A 37 14.87 -8.55 -2.40
C TRP A 37 16.14 -9.23 -2.92
N ALA A 38 17.06 -8.49 -3.51
CA ALA A 38 18.37 -9.01 -3.91
C ALA A 38 19.21 -9.45 -2.68
N MET A 39 19.17 -8.70 -1.58
CA MET A 39 19.79 -9.10 -0.31
C MET A 39 19.18 -10.40 0.24
N ALA A 40 17.85 -10.54 0.16
CA ALA A 40 17.16 -11.77 0.57
C ALA A 40 17.61 -12.99 -0.24
N LYS A 41 17.80 -12.85 -1.57
CA LYS A 41 18.33 -13.92 -2.43
C LYS A 41 19.77 -14.32 -2.07
N LYS A 42 20.57 -13.37 -1.57
CA LYS A 42 21.94 -13.60 -1.08
C LYS A 42 22.00 -14.09 0.37
N ALA A 43 20.88 -14.49 0.96
CA ALA A 43 20.76 -14.93 2.35
C ALA A 43 21.23 -13.89 3.40
N GLN A 44 21.22 -12.59 3.05
CA GLN A 44 21.60 -11.51 3.97
C GLN A 44 20.38 -11.07 4.80
N GLY A 45 19.88 -11.96 5.67
CA GLY A 45 18.63 -11.80 6.40
C GLY A 45 18.52 -10.49 7.21
N THR A 46 19.55 -10.13 7.97
CA THR A 46 19.59 -8.90 8.79
C THR A 46 19.49 -7.63 7.94
N ARG A 47 20.29 -7.54 6.87
CA ARG A 47 20.28 -6.38 5.97
C ARG A 47 18.94 -6.25 5.25
N HIS A 48 18.41 -7.37 4.75
CA HIS A 48 17.08 -7.42 4.16
C HIS A 48 16.02 -6.93 5.15
N HIS A 49 16.01 -7.48 6.38
CA HIS A 49 15.03 -7.16 7.41
C HIS A 49 15.03 -5.67 7.78
N ASN A 50 16.21 -5.08 7.97
CA ASN A 50 16.32 -3.67 8.32
C ASN A 50 15.89 -2.76 7.15
N LEU A 51 16.40 -3.03 5.96
CA LEU A 51 16.12 -2.20 4.78
C LEU A 51 14.64 -2.28 4.40
N ILE A 52 14.05 -3.49 4.37
CA ILE A 52 12.65 -3.67 3.98
C ILE A 52 11.72 -3.01 5.02
N LEU A 53 12.04 -3.14 6.30
CA LEU A 53 11.22 -2.56 7.37
C LEU A 53 11.21 -1.03 7.29
N VAL A 54 12.39 -0.40 7.22
CA VAL A 54 12.50 1.06 7.10
C VAL A 54 11.77 1.54 5.85
N SER A 55 11.99 0.88 4.71
CA SER A 55 11.36 1.26 3.45
C SER A 55 9.83 1.14 3.51
N MET A 56 9.29 0.05 4.06
CA MET A 56 7.85 -0.17 4.19
C MET A 56 7.19 0.81 5.17
N VAL A 57 7.83 1.07 6.32
CA VAL A 57 7.31 2.03 7.31
C VAL A 57 7.32 3.44 6.73
N SER A 58 8.42 3.87 6.09
CA SER A 58 8.50 5.16 5.41
C SER A 58 7.45 5.29 4.30
N MET A 59 7.22 4.23 3.52
CA MET A 59 6.18 4.21 2.50
C MET A 59 4.79 4.40 3.12
N ILE A 60 4.44 3.67 4.18
CA ILE A 60 3.13 3.80 4.86
C ILE A 60 2.94 5.21 5.41
N VAL A 61 3.95 5.76 6.09
CA VAL A 61 3.92 7.14 6.63
C VAL A 61 3.71 8.15 5.50
N TYR A 62 4.43 8.00 4.39
CA TYR A 62 4.26 8.84 3.22
C TYR A 62 2.84 8.73 2.64
N PHE A 63 2.32 7.52 2.43
CA PHE A 63 0.96 7.32 1.92
C PHE A 63 -0.08 8.00 2.83
N CYS A 64 0.02 7.84 4.15
CA CYS A 64 -0.88 8.50 5.09
C CYS A 64 -0.79 10.03 4.99
N ALA A 65 0.43 10.58 4.99
CA ALA A 65 0.64 12.02 4.89
C ALA A 65 0.14 12.58 3.54
N TYR A 66 0.41 11.87 2.45
CA TYR A 66 0.05 12.26 1.10
C TYR A 66 -1.48 12.24 0.88
N TYR A 67 -2.15 11.17 1.32
CA TYR A 67 -3.61 11.08 1.26
C TYR A 67 -4.29 12.16 2.10
N TYR A 68 -3.76 12.43 3.30
CA TYR A 68 -4.24 13.53 4.13
C TYR A 68 -4.09 14.89 3.43
N ALA A 69 -2.95 15.12 2.77
CA ALA A 69 -2.66 16.38 2.10
C ALA A 69 -3.52 16.64 0.85
N ARG A 70 -3.76 15.59 0.06
CA ARG A 70 -4.34 15.69 -1.29
C ARG A 70 -5.84 15.34 -1.34
N GLN A 71 -6.44 14.86 -0.23
CA GLN A 71 -7.87 14.52 -0.13
C GLN A 71 -8.37 13.59 -1.27
N LEU A 72 -7.49 12.75 -1.80
CA LEU A 72 -7.71 11.95 -3.01
C LEU A 72 -8.88 10.96 -2.91
N GLY A 73 -9.36 10.64 -1.70
CA GLY A 73 -10.52 9.76 -1.51
C GLY A 73 -11.85 10.35 -1.99
N VAL A 74 -11.93 11.67 -2.21
CA VAL A 74 -13.13 12.32 -2.78
C VAL A 74 -12.95 12.61 -4.27
N LEU A 75 -11.74 12.96 -4.70
CA LEU A 75 -11.42 13.31 -6.08
C LEU A 75 -11.47 12.10 -7.04
N SER A 76 -11.28 10.86 -6.56
CA SER A 76 -11.40 9.65 -7.39
C SER A 76 -12.83 9.34 -7.86
N PHE A 77 -13.83 10.08 -7.38
CA PHE A 77 -15.23 9.97 -7.82
C PHE A 77 -15.64 11.07 -8.83
N GLU A 78 -14.77 12.05 -9.07
CA GLU A 78 -15.02 13.17 -9.98
C GLU A 78 -14.33 12.90 -11.33
N GLY A 79 -15.13 12.59 -12.34
CA GLY A 79 -14.70 12.04 -13.62
C GLY A 79 -13.58 12.82 -14.36
N ARG A 80 -12.79 12.04 -15.13
CA ARG A 80 -11.62 12.45 -15.93
C ARG A 80 -10.50 13.06 -15.08
N GLU A 81 -9.73 12.18 -14.42
CA GLU A 81 -8.56 12.46 -13.56
C GLU A 81 -7.41 13.20 -14.27
N GLY A 82 -7.63 14.41 -14.78
CA GLY A 82 -6.56 15.16 -15.43
C GLY A 82 -6.11 14.58 -16.79
N PHE A 83 -6.94 13.78 -17.47
CA PHE A 83 -6.65 13.27 -18.80
C PHE A 83 -7.25 14.18 -19.89
N GLY A 84 -6.39 14.73 -20.75
CA GLY A 84 -6.77 15.68 -21.82
C GLY A 84 -6.76 15.12 -23.24
N GLY A 85 -6.66 13.79 -23.40
CA GLY A 85 -6.56 13.10 -24.70
C GLY A 85 -7.91 12.67 -25.28
N PRO A 86 -7.91 11.99 -26.45
CA PRO A 86 -9.13 11.49 -27.09
C PRO A 86 -9.91 10.49 -26.21
N ASP A 87 -11.24 10.51 -26.32
CA ASP A 87 -12.15 9.65 -25.54
C ASP A 87 -11.87 8.16 -25.72
N ASP A 88 -11.56 7.73 -26.96
CA ASP A 88 -11.21 6.34 -27.25
C ASP A 88 -9.97 5.87 -26.47
N VAL A 89 -8.94 6.71 -26.36
CA VAL A 89 -7.72 6.41 -25.58
C VAL A 89 -8.04 6.43 -24.08
N TYR A 90 -8.89 7.37 -23.64
CA TYR A 90 -9.29 7.45 -22.25
C TYR A 90 -10.00 6.16 -21.79
N GLU A 91 -11.03 5.73 -22.52
CA GLU A 91 -11.89 4.61 -22.12
C GLU A 91 -11.20 3.25 -22.32
N ASN A 92 -10.47 3.07 -23.42
CA ASN A 92 -9.92 1.76 -23.78
C ASN A 92 -8.48 1.53 -23.30
N ILE A 93 -7.74 2.58 -22.92
CA ILE A 93 -6.34 2.47 -22.48
C ILE A 93 -6.14 3.06 -21.09
N PHE A 94 -6.46 4.34 -20.88
CA PHE A 94 -6.16 5.02 -19.62
C PHE A 94 -6.95 4.42 -18.44
N VAL A 95 -8.27 4.29 -18.56
CA VAL A 95 -9.13 3.74 -17.49
C VAL A 95 -8.73 2.31 -17.12
N PRO A 96 -8.50 1.36 -18.06
CA PRO A 96 -8.02 0.03 -17.71
C PRO A 96 -6.65 0.02 -17.02
N VAL A 97 -5.70 0.84 -17.46
CA VAL A 97 -4.37 0.95 -16.83
C VAL A 97 -4.48 1.53 -15.42
N LEU A 98 -5.24 2.59 -15.24
CA LEU A 98 -5.49 3.22 -13.95
C LEU A 98 -6.23 2.27 -13.00
N THR A 99 -7.27 1.59 -13.47
CA THR A 99 -8.01 0.60 -12.67
C THR A 99 -7.09 -0.53 -12.23
N THR A 100 -6.26 -1.04 -13.14
CA THR A 100 -5.25 -2.05 -12.81
C THR A 100 -4.27 -1.53 -11.78
N HIS A 101 -3.79 -0.29 -11.92
CA HIS A 101 -2.90 0.34 -10.96
C HIS A 101 -3.53 0.40 -9.56
N LEU A 102 -4.77 0.87 -9.45
CA LEU A 102 -5.50 0.99 -8.19
C LEU A 102 -5.72 -0.37 -7.51
N ILE A 103 -6.06 -1.40 -8.30
CA ILE A 103 -6.18 -2.78 -7.81
C ILE A 103 -4.83 -3.27 -7.27
N LEU A 104 -3.74 -3.08 -8.03
CA LEU A 104 -2.39 -3.51 -7.63
C LEU A 104 -1.90 -2.78 -6.38
N VAL A 105 -2.14 -1.47 -6.25
CA VAL A 105 -1.78 -0.68 -5.06
C VAL A 105 -2.58 -1.17 -3.85
N THR A 106 -3.87 -1.43 -4.02
CA THR A 106 -4.73 -1.95 -2.93
C THR A 106 -4.24 -3.32 -2.46
N LEU A 107 -3.95 -4.24 -3.37
CA LEU A 107 -3.38 -5.54 -3.04
C LEU A 107 -1.99 -5.41 -2.40
N GLY A 108 -1.14 -4.53 -2.94
CA GLY A 108 0.19 -4.24 -2.43
C GLY A 108 0.16 -3.72 -0.99
N MET A 109 -0.78 -2.85 -0.65
CA MET A 109 -1.01 -2.34 0.71
C MET A 109 -1.43 -3.45 1.68
N VAL A 110 -2.40 -4.28 1.29
CA VAL A 110 -2.82 -5.45 2.10
C VAL A 110 -1.65 -6.39 2.35
N PHE A 111 -0.89 -6.72 1.30
CA PHE A 111 0.31 -7.55 1.43
C PHE A 111 1.41 -6.87 2.24
N ALA A 112 1.56 -5.55 2.22
CA ALA A 112 2.55 -4.85 3.01
C ALA A 112 2.33 -5.07 4.51
N PHE A 113 1.11 -4.80 5.00
CA PHE A 113 0.76 -5.01 6.40
C PHE A 113 0.91 -6.47 6.81
N TYR A 114 0.45 -7.39 5.95
CA TYR A 114 0.63 -8.82 6.18
C TYR A 114 2.10 -9.21 6.28
N MET A 115 2.94 -8.79 5.34
CA MET A 115 4.34 -9.19 5.24
C MET A 115 5.21 -8.61 6.36
N ILE A 116 4.90 -7.42 6.87
CA ILE A 116 5.58 -6.88 8.07
C ILE A 116 5.33 -7.83 9.25
N ALA A 117 4.07 -8.11 9.59
CA ALA A 117 3.71 -8.98 10.70
C ALA A 117 4.27 -10.40 10.51
N GLN A 118 4.19 -10.93 9.30
CA GLN A 118 4.67 -12.26 8.96
C GLN A 118 6.20 -12.33 9.01
N GLY A 119 6.91 -11.29 8.57
CA GLY A 119 8.37 -11.18 8.60
C GLY A 119 8.92 -11.24 10.03
N PHE A 120 8.33 -10.52 10.97
CA PHE A 120 8.71 -10.60 12.39
C PHE A 120 8.42 -11.97 13.00
N ARG A 121 7.23 -12.54 12.73
CA ARG A 121 6.83 -13.84 13.31
C ARG A 121 7.67 -15.00 12.78
N ALA A 122 8.00 -14.97 11.49
CA ALA A 122 8.77 -16.02 10.82
C ALA A 122 10.29 -15.88 11.02
N SER A 123 10.76 -14.78 11.57
CA SER A 123 12.19 -14.58 11.84
C SER A 123 12.52 -14.88 13.31
N GLU A 124 13.71 -15.42 13.53
CA GLU A 124 14.40 -15.45 14.82
C GLU A 124 15.69 -14.65 14.71
N LYS A 125 16.05 -14.04 15.84
CA LYS A 125 17.37 -13.47 16.03
C LYS A 125 18.26 -14.54 16.62
N ASN A 126 19.26 -14.98 15.87
CA ASN A 126 20.30 -15.90 16.33
C ASN A 126 21.61 -15.10 16.43
N GLY A 127 21.95 -14.68 17.65
CA GLY A 127 23.05 -13.74 17.89
C GLY A 127 22.79 -12.36 17.27
N ALA A 128 23.66 -11.93 16.36
CA ALA A 128 23.50 -10.67 15.62
C ALA A 128 22.62 -10.79 14.37
N ASP A 129 22.29 -12.02 13.95
CA ASP A 129 21.68 -12.27 12.64
C ASP A 129 20.21 -12.66 12.70
N TYR A 130 19.42 -12.10 11.78
CA TYR A 130 18.05 -12.56 11.54
C TYR A 130 18.02 -13.71 10.55
N ARG A 131 17.38 -14.82 10.94
CA ARG A 131 17.15 -15.99 10.10
C ARG A 131 15.69 -16.41 10.15
N LEU A 132 15.22 -17.05 9.09
CA LEU A 132 13.86 -17.59 9.06
C LEU A 132 13.79 -18.88 9.86
N LYS A 133 12.80 -18.99 10.74
CA LYS A 133 12.52 -20.17 11.54
C LYS A 133 12.04 -21.31 10.64
N PRO A 134 12.66 -22.50 10.69
CA PRO A 134 12.09 -23.68 10.07
C PRO A 134 10.84 -24.15 10.85
N GLY A 135 9.88 -24.76 10.15
CA GLY A 135 8.72 -25.38 10.77
C GLY A 135 7.39 -24.67 10.55
N LYS A 136 6.33 -25.36 10.97
CA LYS A 136 4.94 -24.90 10.86
C LYS A 136 4.71 -23.68 11.74
N GLN A 137 4.08 -22.67 11.15
CA GLN A 137 3.73 -21.42 11.81
C GLN A 137 2.22 -21.19 11.72
N ASN A 138 1.48 -21.85 12.61
CA ASN A 138 0.03 -21.70 12.68
C ASN A 138 -0.35 -20.70 13.77
N MET A 139 -1.39 -19.94 13.52
CA MET A 139 -2.01 -19.07 14.50
C MET A 139 -2.94 -19.87 15.40
N ASP A 140 -2.75 -19.77 16.71
CA ASP A 140 -3.63 -20.39 17.68
C ASP A 140 -5.09 -19.86 17.51
N PRO A 141 -6.12 -20.73 17.40
CA PRO A 141 -7.50 -20.30 17.21
C PRO A 141 -8.03 -19.40 18.33
N ARG A 142 -7.59 -19.60 19.58
CA ARG A 142 -8.01 -18.76 20.71
C ARG A 142 -7.41 -17.36 20.59
N ARG A 143 -6.11 -17.26 20.28
CA ARG A 143 -5.46 -15.96 19.99
C ARG A 143 -6.13 -15.23 18.83
N PHE A 144 -6.48 -15.93 17.75
CA PHE A 144 -7.20 -15.34 16.63
C PHE A 144 -8.53 -14.73 17.05
N LYS A 145 -9.35 -15.48 17.81
CA LYS A 145 -10.63 -14.98 18.33
C LYS A 145 -10.44 -13.75 19.22
N ILE A 146 -9.44 -13.76 20.11
CA ILE A 146 -9.11 -12.62 20.96
C ILE A 146 -8.77 -11.39 20.11
N ILE A 147 -7.85 -11.52 19.14
CA ILE A 147 -7.47 -10.42 18.26
C ILE A 147 -8.70 -9.88 17.52
N MET A 148 -9.56 -10.76 16.98
CA MET A 148 -10.75 -10.32 16.24
C MET A 148 -11.77 -9.60 17.14
N LEU A 149 -11.98 -10.10 18.36
CA LEU A 149 -12.83 -9.43 19.35
C LEU A 149 -12.25 -8.10 19.79
N THR A 150 -10.92 -7.98 19.93
CA THR A 150 -10.26 -6.72 20.23
C THR A 150 -10.44 -5.72 19.09
N ILE A 151 -10.26 -6.13 17.83
CA ILE A 151 -10.50 -5.27 16.66
C ILE A 151 -11.95 -4.78 16.64
N LEU A 152 -12.91 -5.69 16.84
CA LEU A 152 -14.34 -5.34 16.88
C LEU A 152 -14.67 -4.41 18.06
N GLY A 153 -14.10 -4.66 19.23
CA GLY A 153 -14.28 -3.83 20.43
C GLY A 153 -13.69 -2.42 20.25
N CYS A 154 -12.49 -2.31 19.68
CA CYS A 154 -11.87 -1.03 19.35
C CYS A 154 -12.70 -0.26 18.31
N TRP A 155 -13.22 -0.93 17.30
CA TRP A 155 -14.12 -0.32 16.32
C TRP A 155 -15.41 0.18 17.00
N ALA A 156 -16.06 -0.64 17.83
CA ALA A 156 -17.30 -0.28 18.51
C ALA A 156 -17.09 0.90 19.47
N LEU A 157 -15.98 0.92 20.21
CA LEU A 157 -15.61 2.05 21.06
C LEU A 157 -15.39 3.32 20.24
N ASN A 158 -14.63 3.23 19.15
CA ASN A 158 -14.41 4.35 18.24
C ASN A 158 -15.74 4.85 17.64
N GLN A 159 -16.65 3.95 17.27
CA GLN A 159 -17.96 4.28 16.74
C GLN A 159 -18.83 5.00 17.78
N ALA A 160 -18.84 4.52 19.04
CA ALA A 160 -19.54 5.18 20.14
C ALA A 160 -19.00 6.59 20.40
N LEU A 161 -17.67 6.76 20.40
CA LEU A 161 -17.02 8.06 20.55
C LEU A 161 -17.35 9.03 19.41
N LEU A 162 -17.36 8.55 18.17
CA LEU A 162 -17.74 9.37 17.01
C LEU A 162 -19.19 9.85 17.11
N LEU A 163 -20.11 8.97 17.48
CA LEU A 163 -21.52 9.31 17.67
C LEU A 163 -21.75 10.28 18.84
N ALA A 164 -20.92 10.21 19.89
CA ALA A 164 -21.02 11.08 21.06
C ALA A 164 -20.43 12.48 20.83
N VAL A 165 -19.35 12.59 20.04
CA VAL A 165 -18.56 13.84 19.92
C VAL A 165 -18.84 14.61 18.63
N ARG A 166 -19.19 13.95 17.53
CA ARG A 166 -19.40 14.63 16.23
C ARG A 166 -20.88 14.85 15.92
N GLN A 167 -21.20 16.07 15.48
CA GLN A 167 -22.55 16.42 14.99
C GLN A 167 -22.93 15.68 13.70
N ASN A 168 -22.00 15.48 12.76
CA ASN A 168 -22.20 14.67 11.56
C ASN A 168 -21.16 13.54 11.50
N PRO A 169 -21.44 12.37 12.10
CA PRO A 169 -20.49 11.28 12.21
C PRO A 169 -20.48 10.35 11.00
N PHE A 170 -21.40 10.47 10.04
CA PHE A 170 -21.60 9.45 9.00
C PHE A 170 -20.33 9.15 8.17
N GLY A 171 -19.75 10.18 7.55
CA GLY A 171 -18.55 10.00 6.72
C GLY A 171 -17.35 9.46 7.50
N ALA A 172 -17.16 9.93 8.74
CA ALA A 172 -16.11 9.41 9.62
C ALA A 172 -16.36 7.95 10.01
N SER A 173 -17.62 7.60 10.31
CA SER A 173 -18.02 6.23 10.69
C SER A 173 -17.75 5.24 9.55
N VAL A 174 -18.10 5.63 8.31
CA VAL A 174 -17.81 4.82 7.12
C VAL A 174 -16.31 4.66 6.93
N ALA A 175 -15.53 5.74 7.03
CA ALA A 175 -14.07 5.69 6.89
C ALA A 175 -13.41 4.77 7.93
N TYR A 176 -13.72 4.93 9.22
CA TYR A 176 -13.20 4.06 10.27
C TYR A 176 -13.69 2.62 10.13
N GLY A 177 -14.95 2.42 9.73
CA GLY A 177 -15.48 1.10 9.40
C GLY A 177 -14.65 0.38 8.34
N MET A 178 -14.29 1.06 7.25
CA MET A 178 -13.42 0.49 6.21
C MET A 178 -12.00 0.19 6.71
N ILE A 179 -11.44 1.05 7.57
CA ILE A 179 -10.12 0.82 8.18
C ILE A 179 -10.14 -0.45 9.04
N PHE A 180 -11.08 -0.55 9.99
CA PHE A 180 -11.18 -1.72 10.87
C PHE A 180 -11.52 -2.99 10.10
N ALA A 181 -12.37 -2.91 9.07
CA ALA A 181 -12.66 -4.03 8.18
C ALA A 181 -11.42 -4.50 7.43
N THR A 182 -10.57 -3.58 6.95
CA THR A 182 -9.32 -3.92 6.27
C THR A 182 -8.32 -4.59 7.23
N VAL A 183 -8.19 -4.09 8.47
CA VAL A 183 -7.35 -4.72 9.50
C VAL A 183 -7.87 -6.13 9.84
N ALA A 184 -9.18 -6.28 10.02
CA ALA A 184 -9.80 -7.59 10.25
C ALA A 184 -9.58 -8.55 9.07
N LEU A 185 -9.66 -8.05 7.84
CA LEU A 185 -9.37 -8.82 6.63
C LEU A 185 -7.91 -9.31 6.63
N VAL A 186 -6.93 -8.42 6.87
CA VAL A 186 -5.50 -8.80 6.92
C VAL A 186 -5.23 -9.89 7.96
N VAL A 187 -5.84 -9.78 9.15
CA VAL A 187 -5.72 -10.80 10.20
C VAL A 187 -6.42 -12.12 9.79
N SER A 188 -7.56 -12.04 9.12
CA SER A 188 -8.30 -13.20 8.62
C SER A 188 -7.56 -13.93 7.50
N LEU A 189 -6.85 -13.19 6.63
CA LEU A 189 -6.03 -13.78 5.58
C LEU A 189 -4.96 -14.72 6.13
N GLU A 190 -4.42 -14.45 7.33
CA GLU A 190 -3.47 -15.37 7.98
C GLU A 190 -4.04 -16.79 8.14
N LYS A 191 -5.34 -16.94 8.46
CA LYS A 191 -6.01 -18.23 8.60
C LYS A 191 -6.15 -18.98 7.28
N VAL A 192 -6.39 -18.25 6.20
CA VAL A 192 -6.47 -18.83 4.85
C VAL A 192 -5.08 -19.23 4.38
N ILE A 193 -4.11 -18.33 4.53
CA ILE A 193 -2.75 -18.51 4.04
C ILE A 193 -2.03 -19.61 4.83
N GLU A 194 -2.18 -19.73 6.15
CA GLU A 194 -1.55 -20.81 6.93
C GLU A 194 -2.03 -22.20 6.51
N LYS A 195 -3.27 -22.33 6.01
CA LYS A 195 -3.79 -23.59 5.48
C LYS A 195 -3.12 -23.98 4.17
N ILE A 196 -2.80 -23.00 3.32
CA ILE A 196 -2.18 -23.21 2.01
C ILE A 196 -0.64 -23.34 2.13
N LEU A 197 -0.03 -22.51 2.98
CA LEU A 197 1.40 -22.40 3.21
C LEU A 197 1.71 -22.49 4.72
N PRO A 198 1.68 -23.70 5.31
CA PRO A 198 1.83 -23.87 6.76
C PRO A 198 3.25 -23.57 7.28
N GLU A 199 4.27 -23.76 6.44
CA GLU A 199 5.68 -23.53 6.80
C GLU A 199 6.02 -22.04 6.73
N GLY A 200 6.38 -21.44 7.87
CA GLY A 200 6.55 -19.99 8.01
C GLY A 200 7.63 -19.40 7.10
N ALA A 201 8.79 -20.06 7.02
CA ALA A 201 9.89 -19.66 6.14
C ALA A 201 9.51 -19.74 4.66
N ARG A 202 8.83 -20.81 4.24
CA ARG A 202 8.38 -21.01 2.85
C ARG A 202 7.33 -19.97 2.49
N ARG A 203 6.38 -19.71 3.39
CA ARG A 203 5.35 -18.68 3.25
C ARG A 203 5.96 -17.30 3.04
N HIS A 204 6.92 -16.89 3.87
CA HIS A 204 7.62 -15.61 3.71
C HIS A 204 8.26 -15.47 2.33
N ARG A 205 8.98 -16.51 1.87
CA ARG A 205 9.68 -16.48 0.58
C ARG A 205 8.73 -16.45 -0.63
N ILE A 206 7.61 -17.17 -0.56
CA ILE A 206 6.63 -17.19 -1.66
C ILE A 206 5.90 -15.85 -1.71
N LEU A 207 5.31 -15.44 -0.59
CA LEU A 207 4.54 -14.20 -0.53
C LEU A 207 5.43 -12.98 -0.77
N GLY A 208 6.64 -12.96 -0.22
CA GLY A 208 7.61 -11.90 -0.52
C GLY A 208 7.91 -11.77 -2.02
N ARG A 209 8.03 -12.89 -2.77
CA ARG A 209 8.20 -12.83 -4.24
C ARG A 209 6.95 -12.29 -4.94
N ILE A 210 5.76 -12.72 -4.53
CA ILE A 210 4.49 -12.22 -5.09
C ILE A 210 4.36 -10.71 -4.83
N THR A 211 4.58 -10.28 -3.59
CA THR A 211 4.59 -8.87 -3.20
C THR A 211 5.57 -8.06 -4.05
N MET A 212 6.78 -8.57 -4.29
CA MET A 212 7.75 -7.89 -5.15
C MET A 212 7.30 -7.74 -6.61
N VAL A 213 6.65 -8.77 -7.17
CA VAL A 213 6.07 -8.69 -8.53
C VAL A 213 4.96 -7.66 -8.57
N ILE A 214 4.08 -7.63 -7.56
CA ILE A 214 3.03 -6.61 -7.45
C ILE A 214 3.64 -5.21 -7.44
N TYR A 215 4.65 -4.94 -6.59
CA TYR A 215 5.30 -3.62 -6.55
C TYR A 215 5.99 -3.24 -7.86
N ALA A 216 6.60 -4.19 -8.58
CA ALA A 216 7.16 -3.92 -9.90
C ALA A 216 6.06 -3.53 -10.91
N LEU A 217 4.91 -4.23 -10.91
CA LEU A 217 3.77 -3.89 -11.76
C LEU A 217 3.11 -2.56 -11.36
N VAL A 218 3.06 -2.25 -10.06
CA VAL A 218 2.62 -0.93 -9.55
C VAL A 218 3.50 0.17 -10.13
N LEU A 219 4.82 0.00 -10.13
CA LEU A 219 5.72 0.99 -10.70
C LEU A 219 5.52 1.16 -12.21
N ILE A 220 5.36 0.07 -12.96
CA ILE A 220 5.11 0.11 -14.42
C ILE A 220 3.80 0.86 -14.71
N THR A 221 2.73 0.48 -14.03
CA THR A 221 1.42 1.12 -14.22
C THR A 221 1.40 2.56 -13.75
N SER A 222 2.10 2.89 -12.64
CA SER A 222 2.30 4.28 -12.18
C SER A 222 3.06 5.13 -13.19
N THR A 223 4.09 4.55 -13.81
CA THR A 223 4.85 5.24 -14.86
C THR A 223 3.95 5.50 -16.08
N ALA A 224 3.15 4.51 -16.47
CA ALA A 224 2.21 4.66 -17.58
C ALA A 224 1.16 5.75 -17.30
N THR A 225 0.53 5.76 -16.12
CA THR A 225 -0.44 6.80 -15.75
C THR A 225 0.21 8.17 -15.66
N TYR A 226 1.39 8.27 -15.07
CA TYR A 226 2.14 9.53 -14.96
C TYR A 226 2.51 10.10 -16.34
N ILE A 227 3.01 9.27 -17.26
CA ILE A 227 3.35 9.69 -18.62
C ILE A 227 2.09 10.13 -19.39
N MET A 228 1.01 9.34 -19.32
CA MET A 228 -0.24 9.66 -20.01
C MET A 228 -0.81 10.99 -19.51
N LEU A 229 -0.83 11.23 -18.20
CA LEU A 229 -1.41 12.43 -17.61
C LEU A 229 -0.55 13.69 -17.79
N TYR A 230 0.78 13.57 -17.77
CA TYR A 230 1.63 14.76 -17.64
C TYR A 230 2.59 15.02 -18.80
N PHE A 231 2.73 14.07 -19.74
CA PHE A 231 3.54 14.24 -20.95
C PHE A 231 2.72 14.13 -22.24
N ILE A 232 1.88 13.08 -22.38
CA ILE A 232 1.22 12.78 -23.66
C ILE A 232 -0.14 13.47 -23.77
N TYR A 233 -0.96 13.36 -22.72
CA TYR A 233 -2.34 13.86 -22.72
C TYR A 233 -2.63 14.76 -21.51
N PRO A 234 -1.84 15.84 -21.31
CA PRO A 234 -2.12 16.76 -20.23
C PRO A 234 -3.43 17.52 -20.46
N VAL A 235 -4.17 17.78 -19.38
CA VAL A 235 -5.26 18.76 -19.45
C VAL A 235 -4.66 20.11 -19.78
N LYS A 236 -5.06 20.65 -20.93
CA LYS A 236 -4.81 22.05 -21.23
C LYS A 236 -5.78 22.85 -20.37
N HIS A 237 -5.27 23.46 -19.30
CA HIS A 237 -6.00 24.57 -18.69
C HIS A 237 -6.05 25.68 -19.75
N LEU A 238 -7.24 26.00 -20.25
CA LEU A 238 -7.46 27.20 -21.03
C LEU A 238 -7.00 28.37 -20.15
N ALA A 239 -5.94 29.04 -20.60
CA ALA A 239 -5.51 30.33 -20.04
C ALA A 239 -6.55 31.40 -20.35
#